data_AF-A0A2V6KRJ9-F1
#
_entry.id   AF-A0A2V6KRJ9-F1
#
_cell.length_a   1.000
_cell.length_b   1.000
_cell.length_c   1.000
_cell.angle_alpha   90.00
_cell.angle_beta   90.00
_cell.angle_gamma   90.00
#
_symmetry.space_group_name_H-M   'P 1'
#
loop_
_entity.id
_entity.type
_entity.pdbx_description
1 polymer ?
#
loop_
_entity_poly.entity_id
_entity_poly.type
_entity_poly.pdbx_seq_one_letter_code
_entity_poly.pdbx_strand_id
1 'polypeptide(L)'
;MLRQFSAALERYDRAVDIIANDLDLMSLKAGIYQAQGDLGQAAQFVSGVTEQTPYDSAFFVKVIQLRLERNHAEAVRLLQARLAQFHFTSEFIKGATQVYLAIAQRLAGDTIGAKVTAEQARNTLEPLCKRQPVNSNFAAWLALANAMAGEKDLALKEAERAIMLLPSAKDAVDGPGLEENIAVIQTLFGQRDRAISTLRRLLQAPSQSQIYGPMPLTSAFLRLDPLWDSLRGDPGFQE
;
A
#
# COMPACT_ATOMS: atom_id res chain seq x y z
N MET A 1 2.69 6.56 14.07
CA MET A 1 2.54 7.90 13.43
C MET A 1 1.32 8.62 14.01
N LEU A 2 1.46 9.84 14.58
CA LEU A 2 0.45 10.46 15.47
C LEU A 2 -0.78 11.12 14.78
N ARG A 3 -0.95 10.99 13.44
CA ARG A 3 -2.04 11.63 12.66
C ARG A 3 -2.21 13.15 12.90
N GLN A 4 -1.15 13.84 13.32
CA GLN A 4 -1.12 15.30 13.51
C GLN A 4 -0.87 16.01 12.17
N PHE A 5 -1.79 15.85 11.22
CA PHE A 5 -1.59 16.24 9.82
C PHE A 5 -1.33 17.74 9.64
N SER A 6 -2.05 18.62 10.33
CA SER A 6 -1.85 20.07 10.23
C SER A 6 -0.44 20.49 10.65
N ALA A 7 0.04 20.00 11.79
CA ALA A 7 1.38 20.30 12.28
C ALA A 7 2.49 19.65 11.42
N ALA A 8 2.19 18.58 10.69
CA ALA A 8 3.10 17.99 9.73
C ALA A 8 3.19 18.85 8.46
N LEU A 9 2.06 19.31 7.91
CA LEU A 9 2.02 20.19 6.74
C LEU A 9 2.82 21.49 6.97
N GLU A 10 2.65 22.15 8.12
CA GLU A 10 3.42 23.36 8.47
C GLU A 10 4.94 23.14 8.51
N ARG A 11 5.39 21.92 8.78
CA ARG A 11 6.82 21.56 8.75
C ARG A 11 7.28 21.30 7.32
N TYR A 12 6.47 20.62 6.51
CA TYR A 12 6.78 20.39 5.11
C TYR A 12 6.76 21.68 4.28
N ASP A 13 5.86 22.62 4.58
CA ASP A 13 5.84 23.94 3.92
C ASP A 13 7.17 24.66 4.11
N ARG A 14 7.67 24.69 5.36
CA ARG A 14 8.99 25.25 5.66
C ARG A 14 10.14 24.51 4.98
N ALA A 15 10.02 23.20 4.77
CA ALA A 15 11.04 22.42 4.07
C ALA A 15 11.04 22.70 2.55
N VAL A 16 9.87 22.87 1.95
CA VAL A 16 9.71 23.21 0.53
C VAL A 16 10.24 24.62 0.24
N ASP A 17 10.15 25.56 1.19
CA ASP A 17 10.78 26.88 1.07
C ASP A 17 12.32 26.82 0.99
N ILE A 18 12.94 25.74 1.50
CA ILE A 18 14.40 25.53 1.49
C ILE A 18 14.83 24.76 0.23
N ILE A 19 14.09 23.70 -0.12
CA ILE A 19 14.34 22.88 -1.30
C ILE A 19 13.08 22.86 -2.15
N ALA A 20 12.96 23.85 -3.03
CA ALA A 20 11.82 23.97 -3.93
C ALA A 20 11.76 22.80 -4.91
N ASN A 21 10.55 22.31 -5.19
CA ASN A 21 10.26 21.26 -6.19
C ASN A 21 10.94 19.89 -5.94
N ASP A 22 11.33 19.58 -4.71
CA ASP A 22 11.75 18.23 -4.36
C ASP A 22 10.55 17.27 -4.40
N LEU A 23 10.60 16.29 -5.30
CA LEU A 23 9.50 15.36 -5.54
C LEU A 23 9.23 14.42 -4.35
N ASP A 24 10.25 14.10 -3.55
CA ASP A 24 10.08 13.24 -2.38
C ASP A 24 9.30 13.99 -1.29
N LEU A 25 9.71 15.22 -0.97
CA LEU A 25 9.00 16.09 -0.02
C LEU A 25 7.58 16.43 -0.47
N MET A 26 7.39 16.74 -1.76
CA MET A 26 6.06 16.99 -2.31
C MET A 26 5.15 15.76 -2.17
N SER A 27 5.68 14.56 -2.41
CA SER A 27 4.90 13.33 -2.26
C SER A 27 4.46 13.07 -0.81
N LEU A 28 5.27 13.45 0.18
CA LEU A 28 4.87 13.34 1.59
C LEU A 28 3.69 14.26 1.91
N LYS A 29 3.67 15.49 1.37
CA LYS A 29 2.51 16.38 1.45
C LYS A 29 1.29 15.77 0.76
N ALA A 30 1.48 15.17 -0.42
CA ALA A 30 0.41 14.49 -1.14
C ALA A 30 -0.20 13.35 -0.30
N GLY A 31 0.64 12.53 0.33
CA GLY A 31 0.20 11.47 1.22
C GLY A 31 -0.66 12.01 2.38
N ILE A 32 -0.27 13.13 2.99
CA ILE A 32 -1.06 13.75 4.05
C ILE A 32 -2.45 14.16 3.53
N TYR A 33 -2.52 14.81 2.38
CA TYR A 33 -3.80 15.17 1.77
C TYR A 33 -4.65 13.94 1.41
N GLN A 34 -4.04 12.86 0.91
CA GLN A 34 -4.73 11.58 0.70
C GLN A 34 -5.30 11.01 2.00
N ALA A 35 -4.51 11.03 3.08
CA ALA A 35 -4.93 10.55 4.40
C ALA A 35 -6.06 11.38 5.02
N GLN A 36 -6.18 12.66 4.63
CA GLN A 36 -7.30 13.55 4.98
C GLN A 36 -8.49 13.39 4.03
N GLY A 37 -8.31 12.75 2.87
CA GLY A 37 -9.33 12.56 1.84
C GLY A 37 -9.41 13.69 0.81
N ASP A 38 -8.47 14.63 0.81
CA ASP A 38 -8.37 15.70 -0.18
C ASP A 38 -7.52 15.25 -1.38
N LEU A 39 -8.15 14.46 -2.25
CA LEU A 39 -7.49 13.95 -3.45
C LEU A 39 -7.12 15.07 -4.43
N GLY A 40 -7.87 16.18 -4.44
CA GLY A 40 -7.62 17.31 -5.34
C GLY A 40 -6.33 18.05 -5.01
N GLN A 41 -6.06 18.31 -3.73
CA GLN A 41 -4.78 18.85 -3.29
C GLN A 41 -3.65 17.84 -3.47
N ALA A 42 -3.89 16.57 -3.10
CA ALA A 42 -2.87 15.53 -3.27
C ALA A 42 -2.38 15.40 -4.72
N ALA A 43 -3.29 15.44 -5.70
CA ALA A 43 -2.97 15.31 -7.12
C ALA A 43 -1.99 16.37 -7.61
N GLN A 44 -2.05 17.61 -7.08
CA GLN A 44 -1.15 18.70 -7.47
C GLN A 44 0.30 18.36 -7.16
N PHE A 45 0.55 17.73 -6.02
CA PHE A 45 1.89 17.40 -5.51
C PHE A 45 2.50 16.13 -6.11
N VAL A 46 1.72 15.32 -6.83
CA VAL A 46 2.22 14.11 -7.53
C VAL A 46 2.04 14.19 -9.04
N SER A 47 1.77 15.36 -9.57
CA SER A 47 1.59 15.58 -11.01
C SER A 47 2.88 15.34 -11.81
N GLY A 48 4.04 15.69 -11.24
CA GLY A 48 5.36 15.51 -11.84
C GLY A 48 6.00 14.13 -11.64
N VAL A 49 5.35 13.21 -10.93
CA VAL A 49 5.87 11.85 -10.71
C VAL A 49 5.66 10.99 -11.96
N THR A 50 6.72 10.36 -12.44
CA THR A 50 6.74 9.52 -13.64
C THR A 50 7.31 8.13 -13.34
N GLU A 51 7.28 7.24 -14.31
CA GLU A 51 7.91 5.92 -14.25
C GLU A 51 9.43 5.97 -14.06
N GLN A 52 10.08 7.12 -14.27
CA GLN A 52 11.52 7.29 -14.06
C GLN A 52 11.88 7.99 -12.74
N THR A 53 10.89 8.43 -11.95
CA THR A 53 11.14 9.09 -10.67
C THR A 53 11.95 8.18 -9.73
N PRO A 54 13.15 8.58 -9.27
CA PRO A 54 14.04 7.67 -8.53
C PRO A 54 13.60 7.46 -7.08
N TYR A 55 12.66 8.26 -6.57
CA TYR A 55 12.13 8.16 -5.22
C TYR A 55 10.95 7.18 -5.17
N ASP A 56 11.17 6.00 -4.60
CA ASP A 56 10.15 4.95 -4.54
C ASP A 56 8.91 5.40 -3.75
N SER A 57 9.09 6.17 -2.66
CA SER A 57 7.96 6.70 -1.89
C SER A 57 7.09 7.61 -2.76
N ALA A 58 7.70 8.55 -3.49
CA ALA A 58 6.97 9.43 -4.39
C ALA A 58 6.21 8.65 -5.48
N PHE A 59 6.86 7.63 -6.06
CA PHE A 59 6.24 6.76 -7.04
C PHE A 59 5.02 6.02 -6.48
N PHE A 60 5.14 5.40 -5.30
CA PHE A 60 4.01 4.67 -4.71
C PHE A 60 2.89 5.59 -4.24
N VAL A 61 3.19 6.80 -3.73
CA VAL A 61 2.15 7.79 -3.40
C VAL A 61 1.36 8.19 -4.65
N LYS A 62 2.01 8.34 -5.81
CA LYS A 62 1.31 8.55 -7.10
C LYS A 62 0.43 7.36 -7.49
N VAL A 63 0.92 6.13 -7.33
CA VAL A 63 0.13 4.92 -7.61
C VAL A 63 -1.10 4.84 -6.68
N ILE A 64 -0.92 5.17 -5.40
CA ILE A 64 -2.02 5.26 -4.42
C ILE A 64 -3.02 6.35 -4.84
N GLN A 65 -2.55 7.53 -5.27
CA GLN A 65 -3.43 8.59 -5.79
C GLN A 65 -4.35 8.06 -6.89
N LEU A 66 -3.78 7.42 -7.91
CA LEU A 66 -4.53 6.87 -9.05
C LEU A 66 -5.52 5.80 -8.59
N ARG A 67 -5.14 4.96 -7.61
CA ARG A 67 -6.04 3.96 -7.01
C ARG A 67 -7.23 4.60 -6.30
N LEU A 68 -6.98 5.62 -5.47
CA LEU A 68 -8.01 6.34 -4.71
C LEU A 68 -8.96 7.12 -5.64
N GLU A 69 -8.45 7.66 -6.74
CA GLU A 69 -9.22 8.31 -7.80
C GLU A 69 -9.95 7.32 -8.74
N ARG A 70 -9.76 6.01 -8.53
CA ARG A 70 -10.28 4.94 -9.39
C ARG A 70 -9.79 5.03 -10.84
N ASN A 71 -8.67 5.68 -11.08
CA ASN A 71 -8.01 5.74 -12.38
C ASN A 71 -7.15 4.49 -12.61
N HIS A 72 -7.81 3.33 -12.66
CA HIS A 72 -7.16 2.02 -12.72
C HIS A 72 -6.36 1.80 -14.00
N ALA A 73 -6.85 2.30 -15.13
CA ALA A 73 -6.16 2.20 -16.41
C ALA A 73 -4.80 2.92 -16.38
N GLU A 74 -4.76 4.13 -15.83
CA GLU A 74 -3.51 4.89 -15.72
C GLU A 74 -2.56 4.28 -14.67
N ALA A 75 -3.09 3.77 -13.55
CA ALA A 75 -2.27 3.05 -12.58
C ALA A 75 -1.58 1.83 -13.20
N VAL A 76 -2.32 1.02 -13.96
CA VAL A 76 -1.77 -0.13 -14.70
C VAL A 76 -0.70 0.32 -15.70
N ARG A 77 -0.99 1.35 -16.52
CA ARG A 77 -0.05 1.87 -17.51
C ARG A 77 1.25 2.35 -16.87
N LEU A 78 1.16 3.14 -15.80
CA LEU A 78 2.32 3.68 -15.09
C LEU A 78 3.19 2.57 -14.48
N LEU A 79 2.57 1.58 -13.84
CA LEU A 79 3.27 0.45 -13.21
C LEU A 79 3.93 -0.47 -14.25
N GLN A 80 3.28 -0.72 -15.38
CA GLN A 80 3.87 -1.46 -16.49
C GLN A 80 5.08 -0.71 -17.08
N ALA A 81 4.97 0.60 -17.28
CA ALA A 81 6.07 1.44 -17.76
C ALA A 81 7.25 1.42 -16.78
N ARG A 82 6.98 1.52 -15.47
CA ARG A 82 7.99 1.40 -14.41
C ARG A 82 8.73 0.06 -14.49
N LEU A 83 7.99 -1.05 -14.55
CA LEU A 83 8.60 -2.38 -14.62
C LEU A 83 9.41 -2.63 -15.90
N ALA A 84 9.03 -1.99 -17.02
CA ALA A 84 9.70 -2.16 -18.30
C ALA A 84 10.95 -1.28 -18.45
N GLN A 85 10.94 -0.06 -17.89
CA GLN A 85 11.91 0.98 -18.24
C GLN A 85 12.79 1.42 -17.07
N PHE A 86 12.38 1.19 -15.83
CA PHE A 86 13.13 1.67 -14.66
C PHE A 86 14.21 0.68 -14.24
N HIS A 87 15.38 1.20 -13.91
CA HIS A 87 16.48 0.41 -13.39
C HIS A 87 16.32 0.19 -11.87
N PHE A 88 15.80 -0.97 -11.49
CA PHE A 88 15.69 -1.35 -10.08
C PHE A 88 17.05 -1.74 -9.51
N THR A 89 17.47 -1.04 -8.46
CA THR A 89 18.64 -1.41 -7.64
C THR A 89 18.28 -2.40 -6.51
N SER A 90 16.99 -2.65 -6.31
CA SER A 90 16.45 -3.53 -5.27
C SER A 90 15.38 -4.46 -5.85
N GLU A 91 15.65 -5.76 -5.80
CA GLU A 91 14.66 -6.79 -6.19
C GLU A 91 13.41 -6.75 -5.30
N PHE A 92 13.54 -6.26 -4.06
CA PHE A 92 12.37 -6.07 -3.19
C PHE A 92 11.43 -5.00 -3.76
N ILE A 93 11.96 -3.86 -4.18
CA ILE A 93 11.16 -2.76 -4.77
C ILE A 93 10.53 -3.21 -6.08
N LYS A 94 11.25 -3.97 -6.90
CA LYS A 94 10.70 -4.60 -8.10
C LYS A 94 9.53 -5.53 -7.76
N GLY A 95 9.70 -6.41 -6.77
CA GLY A 95 8.64 -7.31 -6.28
C GLY A 95 7.42 -6.56 -5.75
N ALA A 96 7.62 -5.52 -4.95
CA ALA A 96 6.53 -4.65 -4.46
C ALA A 96 5.80 -3.95 -5.63
N THR A 97 6.54 -3.46 -6.63
CA THR A 97 5.97 -2.85 -7.84
C THR A 97 5.10 -3.84 -8.61
N GLN A 98 5.52 -5.11 -8.71
CA GLN A 98 4.70 -6.18 -9.31
C GLN A 98 3.42 -6.44 -8.50
N VAL A 99 3.48 -6.43 -7.17
CA VAL A 99 2.28 -6.55 -6.32
C VAL A 99 1.32 -5.38 -6.55
N TYR A 100 1.81 -4.13 -6.60
CA TYR A 100 0.98 -2.97 -6.92
C TYR A 100 0.33 -3.11 -8.30
N LEU A 101 1.05 -3.63 -9.31
CA LEU A 101 0.50 -3.87 -10.64
C LEU A 101 -0.61 -4.93 -10.60
N ALA A 102 -0.39 -6.04 -9.90
CA ALA A 102 -1.41 -7.07 -9.74
C ALA A 102 -2.69 -6.53 -9.07
N ILE A 103 -2.54 -5.69 -8.03
CA ILE A 103 -3.67 -4.99 -7.40
C ILE A 103 -4.38 -4.09 -8.41
N ALA A 104 -3.65 -3.26 -9.16
CA ALA A 104 -4.23 -2.32 -10.12
C ALA A 104 -4.96 -3.05 -11.26
N GLN A 105 -4.39 -4.12 -11.82
CA GLN A 105 -5.03 -4.96 -12.84
C GLN A 105 -6.32 -5.58 -12.31
N ARG A 106 -6.29 -6.12 -11.09
CA ARG A 106 -7.48 -6.72 -10.47
C ARG A 106 -8.59 -5.67 -10.30
N LEU A 107 -8.26 -4.48 -9.83
CA LEU A 107 -9.20 -3.37 -9.67
C LEU A 107 -9.74 -2.87 -11.02
N ALA A 108 -8.94 -2.98 -12.10
CA ALA A 108 -9.37 -2.72 -13.47
C ALA A 108 -10.26 -3.84 -14.05
N GLY A 109 -10.50 -4.93 -13.31
CA GLY A 109 -11.27 -6.10 -13.75
C GLY A 109 -10.44 -7.18 -14.48
N ASP A 110 -9.16 -6.93 -14.75
CA ASP A 110 -8.24 -7.90 -15.36
C ASP A 110 -7.73 -8.91 -14.31
N THR A 111 -8.60 -9.86 -13.96
CA THR A 111 -8.28 -10.89 -12.95
C THR A 111 -7.23 -11.87 -13.47
N ILE A 112 -7.16 -12.13 -14.77
CA ILE A 112 -6.20 -13.07 -15.36
C ILE A 112 -4.80 -12.43 -15.35
N GLY A 113 -4.67 -11.21 -15.84
CA GLY A 113 -3.40 -10.47 -15.81
C GLY A 113 -2.90 -10.25 -14.38
N ALA A 114 -3.80 -9.91 -13.46
CA ALA A 114 -3.47 -9.78 -12.04
C ALA A 114 -2.82 -11.04 -11.46
N LYS A 115 -3.37 -12.23 -11.77
CA LYS A 115 -2.79 -13.51 -11.29
C LYS A 115 -1.41 -13.77 -11.89
N VAL A 116 -1.25 -13.56 -13.20
CA VAL A 116 0.05 -13.74 -13.87
C VAL A 116 1.11 -12.81 -13.27
N THR A 117 0.78 -11.54 -13.09
CA THR A 117 1.70 -10.58 -12.47
C THR A 117 1.97 -10.90 -10.99
N ALA A 118 0.97 -11.40 -10.25
CA ALA A 118 1.15 -11.84 -8.87
C ALA A 118 2.10 -13.05 -8.75
N GLU A 119 2.05 -13.99 -9.70
CA GLU A 119 3.02 -15.09 -9.77
C GLU A 119 4.44 -14.59 -10.07
N GLN A 120 4.59 -13.59 -10.93
CA GLN A 120 5.88 -12.92 -11.14
C GLN A 120 6.40 -12.24 -9.87
N ALA A 121 5.51 -11.59 -9.12
CA ALA A 121 5.85 -11.00 -7.82
C ALA A 121 6.31 -12.07 -6.82
N ARG A 122 5.60 -13.20 -6.75
CA ARG A 122 5.97 -14.35 -5.90
C ARG A 122 7.36 -14.88 -6.26
N ASN A 123 7.64 -15.08 -7.55
CA ASN A 123 8.94 -15.56 -8.03
C ASN A 123 10.09 -14.60 -7.70
N THR A 124 9.81 -13.30 -7.61
CA THR A 124 10.78 -12.27 -7.21
C THR A 124 10.98 -12.23 -5.68
N LEU A 125 9.89 -12.33 -4.90
CA LEU A 125 9.90 -12.13 -3.45
C LEU A 125 10.25 -13.39 -2.64
N GLU A 126 9.90 -14.58 -3.11
CA GLU A 126 10.16 -15.84 -2.39
C GLU A 126 11.66 -16.11 -2.17
N PRO A 127 12.56 -15.89 -3.16
CA PRO A 127 14.00 -15.98 -2.93
C PRO A 127 14.51 -14.99 -1.87
N LEU A 128 13.92 -13.80 -1.77
CA LEU A 128 14.27 -12.82 -0.73
C LEU A 128 13.89 -13.35 0.65
N CYS A 129 12.69 -13.91 0.78
CA CYS A 129 12.25 -14.55 2.02
C CYS A 129 13.15 -15.71 2.42
N LYS A 130 13.62 -16.52 1.47
CA LYS A 130 14.56 -17.62 1.76
C LYS A 130 15.92 -17.12 2.23
N ARG A 131 16.43 -16.04 1.64
CA ARG A 131 17.72 -15.43 2.04
C ARG A 131 17.64 -14.69 3.37
N GLN A 132 16.50 -14.06 3.66
CA GLN A 132 16.25 -13.32 4.89
C GLN A 132 14.94 -13.77 5.55
N PRO A 133 14.93 -14.96 6.16
CA PRO A 133 13.71 -15.58 6.70
C PRO A 133 13.08 -14.80 7.86
N VAL A 134 13.86 -13.94 8.52
CA VAL A 134 13.41 -13.11 9.65
C VAL A 134 12.94 -11.71 9.23
N ASN A 135 12.93 -11.41 7.92
CA ASN A 135 12.48 -10.12 7.42
C ASN A 135 10.94 -10.11 7.28
N SER A 136 10.27 -9.43 8.23
CA SER A 136 8.80 -9.35 8.27
C SER A 136 8.21 -8.64 7.06
N ASN A 137 8.91 -7.62 6.53
CA ASN A 137 8.44 -6.87 5.37
C ASN A 137 8.41 -7.75 4.11
N PHE A 138 9.43 -8.59 3.90
CA PHE A 138 9.44 -9.54 2.78
C PHE A 138 8.29 -10.56 2.89
N ALA A 139 8.03 -11.05 4.10
CA ALA A 139 6.89 -11.94 4.37
C ALA A 139 5.55 -11.26 4.04
N ALA A 140 5.40 -10.00 4.44
CA ALA A 140 4.19 -9.22 4.21
C ALA A 140 3.90 -9.03 2.71
N TRP A 141 4.90 -8.64 1.91
CA TRP A 141 4.71 -8.47 0.46
C TRP A 141 4.50 -9.81 -0.27
N LEU A 142 5.16 -10.88 0.18
CA LEU A 142 4.91 -12.23 -0.35
C LEU A 142 3.48 -12.70 -0.06
N ALA A 143 2.93 -12.36 1.10
CA ALA A 143 1.54 -12.63 1.44
C ALA A 143 0.56 -11.96 0.47
N LEU A 144 0.78 -10.68 0.14
CA LEU A 144 -0.06 -9.96 -0.83
C LEU A 144 0.09 -10.53 -2.26
N ALA A 145 1.30 -10.93 -2.67
CA ALA A 145 1.51 -11.62 -3.94
C ALA A 145 0.69 -12.93 -4.00
N ASN A 146 0.77 -13.78 -2.97
CA ASN A 146 -0.04 -15.00 -2.88
C ASN A 146 -1.55 -14.69 -2.91
N ALA A 147 -1.98 -13.63 -2.22
CA ALA A 147 -3.38 -13.20 -2.21
C ALA A 147 -3.87 -12.86 -3.62
N MET A 148 -3.12 -12.02 -4.35
CA MET A 148 -3.46 -11.61 -5.71
C MET A 148 -3.40 -12.77 -6.71
N ALA A 149 -2.57 -13.79 -6.47
CA ALA A 149 -2.56 -15.04 -7.24
C ALA A 149 -3.80 -15.91 -6.99
N GLY A 150 -4.57 -15.64 -5.92
CA GLY A 150 -5.72 -16.43 -5.50
C GLY A 150 -5.37 -17.55 -4.50
N GLU A 151 -4.14 -17.59 -4.02
CA GLU A 151 -3.63 -18.62 -3.10
C GLU A 151 -3.89 -18.23 -1.64
N LYS A 152 -5.16 -18.36 -1.22
CA LYS A 152 -5.64 -17.91 0.11
C LYS A 152 -4.81 -18.43 1.28
N ASP A 153 -4.55 -19.74 1.32
CA ASP A 153 -3.92 -20.37 2.48
C ASP A 153 -2.43 -20.00 2.55
N LEU A 154 -1.75 -19.89 1.41
CA LEU A 154 -0.38 -19.38 1.35
C LEU A 154 -0.31 -17.91 1.76
N ALA A 155 -1.27 -17.10 1.33
CA ALA A 155 -1.35 -15.69 1.71
C ALA A 155 -1.51 -15.51 3.22
N LEU A 156 -2.45 -16.23 3.83
CA LEU A 156 -2.69 -16.17 5.28
C LEU A 156 -1.47 -16.66 6.06
N LYS A 157 -0.86 -17.79 5.65
CA LYS A 157 0.34 -18.33 6.29
C LYS A 157 1.50 -17.31 6.28
N GLU A 158 1.74 -16.65 5.16
CA GLU A 158 2.83 -15.66 5.06
C GLU A 158 2.51 -14.38 5.82
N ALA A 159 1.24 -13.95 5.86
CA ALA A 159 0.82 -12.79 6.66
C ALA A 159 0.95 -13.05 8.16
N GLU A 160 0.54 -14.24 8.62
CA GLU A 160 0.73 -14.67 10.01
C GLU A 160 2.22 -14.76 10.37
N ARG A 161 3.05 -15.29 9.46
CA ARG A 161 4.51 -15.29 9.63
C ARG A 161 5.05 -13.86 9.78
N ALA A 162 4.59 -12.91 8.97
CA ALA A 162 5.01 -11.51 9.08
C ALA A 162 4.71 -10.94 10.49
N ILE A 163 3.49 -11.15 10.99
CA ILE A 163 3.06 -10.71 12.32
C ILE A 163 3.86 -11.40 13.43
N MET A 164 4.17 -12.69 13.31
CA MET A 164 4.99 -13.40 14.29
C MET A 164 6.43 -12.84 14.36
N LEU A 165 7.00 -12.42 13.22
CA LEU A 165 8.35 -11.86 13.15
C LEU A 165 8.43 -10.46 13.78
N LEU A 166 7.37 -9.65 13.62
CA LEU A 166 7.28 -8.32 14.20
C LEU A 166 5.89 -8.08 14.81
N PRO A 167 5.62 -8.63 16.01
CA PRO A 167 4.33 -8.45 16.66
C PRO A 167 4.13 -6.99 17.07
N SER A 168 2.88 -6.52 17.05
CA SER A 168 2.50 -5.18 17.52
C SER A 168 2.93 -4.87 18.96
N ALA A 169 3.05 -5.90 19.82
CA ALA A 169 3.56 -5.75 21.19
C ALA A 169 5.07 -5.47 21.25
N LYS A 170 5.83 -5.89 20.24
CA LYS A 170 7.27 -5.66 20.11
C LYS A 170 7.56 -4.33 19.42
N ASP A 171 6.76 -3.98 18.41
CA ASP A 171 6.86 -2.73 17.68
C ASP A 171 5.45 -2.16 17.44
N ALA A 172 5.08 -1.16 18.22
CA ALA A 172 3.76 -0.54 18.15
C ALA A 172 3.59 0.39 16.94
N VAL A 173 4.66 0.68 16.20
CA VAL A 173 4.64 1.57 15.02
C VAL A 173 4.49 0.74 13.76
N ASP A 174 5.40 -0.23 13.54
CA ASP A 174 5.48 -1.01 12.31
C ASP A 174 4.70 -2.32 12.38
N GLY A 175 4.62 -2.93 13.56
CA GLY A 175 3.93 -4.21 13.77
C GLY A 175 2.47 -4.21 13.32
N PRO A 176 1.64 -3.21 13.67
CA PRO A 176 0.24 -3.20 13.25
C PRO A 176 0.07 -3.05 11.73
N GLY A 177 1.03 -2.44 11.03
CA GLY A 177 1.00 -2.37 9.56
C GLY A 177 0.96 -3.76 8.89
N LEU A 178 1.54 -4.77 9.53
CA LEU A 178 1.53 -6.15 9.03
C LEU A 178 0.15 -6.82 9.16
N GLU A 179 -0.64 -6.41 10.15
CA GLU A 179 -2.02 -6.87 10.31
C GLU A 179 -2.95 -6.30 9.22
N GLU A 180 -2.58 -5.19 8.59
CA GLU A 180 -3.32 -4.61 7.46
C GLU A 180 -3.35 -5.55 6.27
N ASN A 181 -2.27 -6.30 6.02
CA ASN A 181 -2.25 -7.31 4.96
C ASN A 181 -3.26 -8.42 5.21
N ILE A 182 -3.46 -8.82 6.47
CA ILE A 182 -4.53 -9.77 6.83
C ILE A 182 -5.90 -9.18 6.48
N ALA A 183 -6.15 -7.91 6.77
CA ALA A 183 -7.41 -7.27 6.42
C ALA A 183 -7.64 -7.26 4.89
N VAL A 184 -6.61 -6.96 4.10
CA VAL A 184 -6.67 -7.04 2.62
C VAL A 184 -7.00 -8.47 2.17
N ILE A 185 -6.30 -9.47 2.69
CA ILE A 185 -6.51 -10.89 2.33
C ILE A 185 -7.92 -11.34 2.73
N GLN A 186 -8.37 -11.00 3.94
CA GLN A 186 -9.71 -11.34 4.42
C GLN A 186 -10.80 -10.71 3.55
N THR A 187 -10.63 -9.43 3.18
CA THR A 187 -11.55 -8.72 2.28
C THR A 187 -11.61 -9.39 0.91
N LEU A 188 -10.46 -9.72 0.35
CA LEU A 188 -10.32 -10.38 -0.96
C LEU A 188 -11.04 -11.73 -1.02
N PHE A 189 -10.97 -12.50 0.06
CA PHE A 189 -11.57 -13.84 0.16
C PHE A 189 -12.91 -13.86 0.91
N GLY A 190 -13.60 -12.71 1.00
CA GLY A 190 -14.98 -12.62 1.50
C GLY A 190 -15.16 -12.82 3.01
N GLN A 191 -14.08 -12.79 3.79
CA GLN A 191 -14.12 -12.88 5.26
C GLN A 191 -14.43 -11.50 5.90
N ARG A 192 -15.61 -10.94 5.58
CA ARG A 192 -15.99 -9.56 5.88
C ARG A 192 -15.87 -9.18 7.36
N ASP A 193 -16.51 -9.94 8.25
CA ASP A 193 -16.54 -9.64 9.69
C ASP A 193 -15.12 -9.58 10.30
N ARG A 194 -14.24 -10.50 9.85
CA ARG A 194 -12.84 -10.56 10.30
C ARG A 194 -12.04 -9.36 9.78
N ALA A 195 -12.26 -8.97 8.52
CA ALA A 195 -11.62 -7.80 7.93
C ALA A 195 -12.02 -6.52 8.67
N ILE A 196 -13.32 -6.33 8.90
CA ILE A 196 -13.86 -5.17 9.63
C ILE A 196 -13.30 -5.09 11.05
N SER A 197 -13.28 -6.22 11.78
CA SER A 197 -12.71 -6.28 13.12
C SER A 197 -11.23 -5.87 13.14
N THR A 198 -10.45 -6.35 12.17
CA THR A 198 -9.03 -6.00 12.03
C THR A 198 -8.85 -4.51 11.73
N LEU A 199 -9.59 -3.96 10.75
CA LEU A 199 -9.52 -2.54 10.37
C LEU A 199 -9.92 -1.61 11.53
N ARG A 200 -10.97 -1.97 12.30
CA ARG A 200 -11.39 -1.21 13.48
C ARG A 200 -10.29 -1.11 14.52
N ARG A 201 -9.59 -2.22 14.81
CA ARG A 201 -8.45 -2.22 15.72
C ARG A 201 -7.32 -1.32 15.19
N LEU A 202 -7.00 -1.40 13.91
CA LEU A 202 -5.93 -0.59 13.29
C LEU A 202 -6.24 0.90 13.31
N LEU A 203 -7.51 1.30 13.20
CA LEU A 203 -7.91 2.70 13.32
C LEU A 203 -7.71 3.26 14.73
N GLN A 204 -7.72 2.43 15.77
CA GLN A 204 -7.57 2.90 17.17
C GLN A 204 -6.12 3.19 17.56
N ALA A 205 -5.14 2.63 16.84
CA ALA A 205 -3.72 2.78 17.15
C ALA A 205 -2.99 3.65 16.11
N PRO A 206 -2.03 4.50 16.53
CA PRO A 206 -1.20 5.28 15.62
C PRO A 206 -0.09 4.43 14.98
N SER A 207 -0.42 3.60 13.99
CA SER A 207 0.55 2.74 13.28
C SER A 207 0.95 3.28 11.91
N GLN A 208 2.07 2.78 11.38
CA GLN A 208 2.40 2.93 9.97
C GLN A 208 1.53 1.97 9.15
N SER A 209 1.05 2.42 7.99
CA SER A 209 0.34 1.54 7.05
C SER A 209 1.31 0.85 6.13
N GLN A 210 1.05 -0.43 5.86
CA GLN A 210 1.76 -1.17 4.82
C GLN A 210 1.21 -0.87 3.41
N ILE A 211 -0.07 -0.50 3.32
CA ILE A 211 -0.80 -0.27 2.06
C ILE A 211 -0.74 1.20 1.61
N TYR A 212 -0.69 2.11 2.57
CA TYR A 212 -0.69 3.57 2.42
C TYR A 212 0.61 4.23 2.86
N GLY A 213 1.64 3.43 3.18
CA GLY A 213 2.94 3.91 3.59
C GLY A 213 3.45 5.05 2.68
N PRO A 214 3.94 6.16 3.26
CA PRO A 214 4.26 6.35 4.67
C PRO A 214 3.05 6.75 5.55
N MET A 215 1.86 6.96 5.02
CA MET A 215 0.73 7.47 5.81
C MET A 215 0.13 6.41 6.74
N PRO A 216 -0.47 6.79 7.89
CA PRO A 216 -1.18 5.84 8.72
C PRO A 216 -2.54 5.54 8.07
N LEU A 217 -3.10 4.37 8.37
CA LEU A 217 -4.48 4.08 7.98
C LEU A 217 -5.43 5.14 8.59
N THR A 218 -6.36 5.64 7.79
CA THR A 218 -7.39 6.61 8.20
C THR A 218 -8.75 6.19 7.68
N SER A 219 -9.83 6.67 8.29
CA SER A 219 -11.19 6.45 7.78
C SER A 219 -11.38 7.02 6.37
N ALA A 220 -10.63 8.06 5.97
CA ALA A 220 -10.66 8.58 4.60
C ALA A 220 -10.17 7.52 3.60
N PHE A 221 -9.06 6.84 3.89
CA PHE A 221 -8.57 5.74 3.06
C PHE A 221 -9.61 4.61 2.95
N LEU A 222 -10.23 4.20 4.06
CA LEU A 222 -11.26 3.16 4.03
C LEU A 222 -12.47 3.53 3.16
N ARG A 223 -12.90 4.80 3.19
CA ARG A 223 -14.02 5.28 2.37
C ARG A 223 -13.67 5.48 0.89
N LEU A 224 -12.42 5.82 0.57
CA LEU A 224 -12.00 6.16 -0.79
C LEU A 224 -11.46 4.95 -1.54
N ASP A 225 -10.63 4.12 -0.90
CA ASP A 225 -9.90 3.05 -1.58
C ASP A 225 -10.81 1.90 -2.02
N PRO A 226 -10.81 1.54 -3.31
CA PRO A 226 -11.62 0.45 -3.83
C PRO A 226 -11.21 -0.95 -3.35
N LEU A 227 -10.06 -1.10 -2.69
CA LEU A 227 -9.71 -2.34 -1.98
C LEU A 227 -10.79 -2.77 -0.98
N TRP A 228 -11.50 -1.81 -0.39
CA TRP A 228 -12.50 -2.03 0.65
C TRP A 228 -13.95 -1.98 0.13
N ASP A 229 -14.17 -1.84 -1.18
CA ASP A 229 -15.50 -1.68 -1.77
C ASP A 229 -16.50 -2.76 -1.33
N SER A 230 -16.03 -4.01 -1.21
CA SER A 230 -16.87 -5.15 -0.81
C SER A 230 -17.33 -5.13 0.65
N LEU A 231 -16.78 -4.23 1.46
CA LEU A 231 -17.14 -4.03 2.87
C LEU A 231 -18.09 -2.83 3.06
N ARG A 232 -18.19 -1.91 2.10
CA ARG A 232 -18.88 -0.61 2.29
C ARG A 232 -20.38 -0.72 2.58
N GLY A 233 -21.01 -1.83 2.20
CA GLY A 233 -22.42 -2.11 2.50
C GLY A 233 -22.66 -2.68 3.89
N ASP A 234 -21.61 -3.00 4.64
CA ASP A 234 -21.71 -3.57 5.99
C ASP A 234 -21.84 -2.45 7.04
N PRO A 235 -22.85 -2.49 7.94
CA PRO A 235 -23.00 -1.48 8.98
C PRO A 235 -21.75 -1.34 9.86
N GLY A 236 -21.08 -2.44 10.19
CA GLY A 236 -19.89 -2.42 11.03
C GLY A 236 -18.68 -1.75 10.38
N PHE A 237 -18.67 -1.61 9.06
CA PHE A 237 -17.64 -0.85 8.32
C PHE A 237 -17.95 0.65 8.26
N GLN A 238 -19.23 1.03 8.39
CA GLN A 238 -19.67 2.43 8.32
C GLN A 238 -19.53 3.18 9.66
N GLU A 239 -19.50 2.42 10.76
CA GLU A 239 -19.19 2.90 12.13
C GLU A 239 -17.70 3.25 12.32
#